data_AF-A0A9E2G824-F1
#
_entry.id   AF-A0A9E2G824-F1
#
_cell.length_a   1.000
_cell.length_b   1.000
_cell.length_c   1.000
_cell.angle_alpha   90.00
_cell.angle_beta   90.00
_cell.angle_gamma   90.00
#
_symmetry.space_group_name_H-M   'P 1'
#
loop_
_entity.id
_entity.type
_entity.pdbx_description
1 polymer ?
#
loop_
_entity_poly.entity_id
_entity_poly.type
_entity_poly.pdbx_seq_one_letter_code
_entity_poly.pdbx_strand_id
1 'polypeptide(L)'
;MIELFNTTVSSPIVIITTIVYVIFESIAIYDARLIQWKKHGMIPQNTPTPPKWTGVFVWLGWLALIALLLLNWKYGIIVWIIGFILKVLPILENIGKILTKPLIPKK
;
A
#
# COMPACT_ATOMS: atom_id res chain seq x y z
N MET A 1 9.83 9.62 -25.39
CA MET A 1 11.08 9.16 -24.73
C MET A 1 10.88 9.39 -23.23
N ILE A 2 11.11 8.39 -22.38
CA ILE A 2 10.97 8.57 -20.92
C ILE A 2 12.26 9.23 -20.43
N GLU A 3 12.15 10.43 -19.86
CA GLU A 3 13.25 11.04 -19.12
C GLU A 3 13.25 10.45 -17.70
N LEU A 4 14.20 9.56 -17.43
CA LEU A 4 14.44 9.06 -16.08
C LEU A 4 14.78 10.24 -15.16
N PHE A 5 14.28 10.18 -13.92
CA PHE A 5 14.39 11.17 -12.85
C PHE A 5 13.64 12.48 -13.03
N ASN A 6 13.00 12.74 -14.18
CA ASN A 6 12.25 13.97 -14.42
C ASN A 6 10.98 13.77 -15.28
N THR A 7 10.43 12.56 -15.31
CA THR A 7 9.16 12.29 -15.99
C THR A 7 8.05 13.17 -15.42
N THR A 8 7.23 13.76 -16.29
CA THR A 8 6.13 14.64 -15.86
C THR A 8 5.12 13.90 -14.98
N VAL A 9 4.57 14.59 -13.98
CA VAL A 9 3.58 13.99 -13.05
C VAL A 9 2.27 13.62 -13.76
N SER A 10 1.94 14.33 -14.85
CA SER A 10 0.82 14.01 -15.72
C SER A 10 1.06 12.81 -16.65
N SER A 11 2.28 12.26 -16.67
CA SER A 11 2.60 11.09 -17.48
C SER A 11 1.78 9.88 -17.01
N PRO A 12 1.14 9.13 -17.93
CA PRO A 12 0.36 7.95 -17.58
C PRO A 12 1.14 6.95 -16.71
N ILE A 13 2.44 6.79 -16.95
CA ILE A 13 3.26 5.84 -16.18
C ILE A 13 3.39 6.27 -14.71
N VAL A 14 3.60 7.56 -14.43
CA VAL A 14 3.71 8.08 -13.05
C VAL A 14 2.37 7.93 -12.33
N ILE A 15 1.27 8.24 -13.00
CA ILE A 15 -0.09 8.10 -12.44
C ILE A 15 -0.39 6.64 -12.11
N ILE A 16 -0.17 5.72 -13.06
CA ILE A 16 -0.41 4.29 -12.86
C ILE A 16 0.47 3.75 -11.73
N THR A 17 1.77 4.06 -11.71
CA THR A 17 2.67 3.61 -10.64
C THR A 17 2.23 4.15 -9.27
N THR A 18 1.72 5.38 -9.21
CA THR A 18 1.19 5.98 -7.97
C THR A 18 -0.05 5.24 -7.48
N ILE A 19 -1.01 4.98 -8.37
CA ILE A 19 -2.23 4.24 -8.02
C ILE A 19 -1.86 2.84 -7.52
N VAL A 20 -0.98 2.14 -8.25
CA VAL A 20 -0.49 0.81 -7.88
C VAL A 20 0.22 0.83 -6.52
N TYR A 21 1.07 1.82 -6.27
CA TYR A 21 1.72 2.02 -4.97
C TYR A 21 0.69 2.17 -3.84
N VAL A 22 -0.32 3.03 -4.01
CA VAL A 22 -1.38 3.25 -3.00
C VAL A 22 -2.17 1.97 -2.73
N ILE A 23 -2.49 1.18 -3.76
CA ILE A 23 -3.19 -0.10 -3.61
C ILE A 23 -2.36 -1.09 -2.78
N PHE A 24 -1.08 -1.26 -3.14
CA PHE A 24 -0.19 -2.18 -2.45
C PHE A 24 0.04 -1.79 -0.99
N GLU A 25 0.26 -0.51 -0.74
CA GLU A 25 0.39 0.03 0.62
C GLU A 25 -0.88 -0.15 1.44
N SER A 26 -2.06 0.10 0.85
CA SER A 26 -3.34 -0.09 1.55
C SER A 26 -3.53 -1.53 2.02
N ILE A 27 -3.22 -2.51 1.15
CA ILE A 27 -3.30 -3.95 1.50
C ILE A 27 -2.30 -4.28 2.62
N ALA A 28 -1.06 -3.82 2.49
CA ALA A 28 0.00 -4.06 3.48
C ALA A 28 -0.35 -3.48 4.86
N ILE A 29 -0.90 -2.27 4.91
CA ILE A 29 -1.28 -1.59 6.14
C ILE A 29 -2.43 -2.31 6.84
N TYR A 30 -3.45 -2.72 6.08
CA TYR A 30 -4.57 -3.46 6.64
C TYR A 30 -4.11 -4.79 7.25
N ASP A 31 -3.27 -5.55 6.55
CA ASP A 31 -2.72 -6.82 7.04
C ASP A 31 -1.89 -6.60 8.33
N ALA A 32 -1.01 -5.60 8.33
CA ALA A 32 -0.22 -5.24 9.50
C ALA A 32 -1.07 -4.82 10.71
N ARG A 33 -2.10 -3.98 10.51
CA ARG A 33 -3.01 -3.56 11.59
C ARG A 33 -3.85 -4.72 12.11
N LEU A 34 -4.31 -5.62 11.26
CA LEU A 34 -5.05 -6.81 11.67
C LEU A 34 -4.19 -7.71 12.58
N ILE A 35 -2.91 -7.92 12.21
CA ILE A 35 -1.95 -8.66 13.05
C ILE A 35 -1.72 -7.94 14.38
N GLN A 36 -1.55 -6.62 14.36
CA GLN A 36 -1.39 -5.82 15.58
C GLN A 36 -2.61 -5.95 16.49
N TRP A 37 -3.83 -5.79 15.97
CA TRP A 37 -5.06 -5.92 16.75
C TRP A 37 -5.24 -7.31 17.37
N LYS A 38 -4.87 -8.38 16.67
CA LYS A 38 -4.86 -9.74 17.24
C LYS A 38 -3.87 -9.87 18.40
N LYS A 39 -2.65 -9.35 18.24
CA LYS A 39 -1.61 -9.40 19.27
C LYS A 39 -1.99 -8.60 20.52
N HIS A 40 -2.70 -7.49 20.35
CA HIS A 40 -3.17 -6.64 21.46
C HIS A 40 -4.54 -7.07 22.02
N GLY A 41 -5.13 -8.16 21.54
CA GLY A 41 -6.43 -8.64 22.01
C GLY A 41 -7.63 -7.77 21.64
N MET A 42 -7.47 -6.82 20.72
CA MET A 42 -8.57 -5.95 20.24
C MET A 42 -9.58 -6.70 19.36
N ILE A 43 -9.18 -7.83 18.77
CA ILE A 43 -10.05 -8.73 18.00
C ILE A 43 -9.80 -10.19 18.35
N PRO A 44 -10.79 -11.09 18.18
CA PRO A 44 -10.61 -12.52 18.42
C PRO A 44 -9.45 -13.12 17.61
N GLN A 45 -8.67 -14.03 18.19
CA GLN A 45 -7.55 -14.68 17.48
C GLN A 45 -8.03 -15.48 16.25
N ASN A 46 -9.25 -16.02 16.34
CA ASN A 46 -9.92 -16.78 15.27
C ASN A 46 -10.55 -15.89 14.18
N THR A 47 -10.39 -14.56 14.24
CA THR A 47 -10.85 -13.67 13.17
C THR A 47 -10.14 -14.04 11.86
N PRO A 48 -10.86 -14.23 10.74
CA PRO A 48 -10.25 -14.51 9.45
C PRO A 48 -9.20 -13.44 9.09
N THR A 49 -8.00 -13.87 8.72
CA THR A 49 -6.93 -13.00 8.19
C THR A 49 -6.81 -13.18 6.69
N PRO A 50 -6.28 -12.16 5.97
CA PRO A 50 -5.82 -12.36 4.61
C PRO A 50 -4.82 -13.53 4.53
N PRO A 51 -4.71 -14.20 3.38
CA PRO A 51 -3.72 -15.25 3.17
C PRO A 51 -2.30 -14.75 3.36
N LYS A 52 -1.38 -15.57 3.88
CA LYS A 52 0.02 -15.17 4.16
C LYS A 52 0.77 -14.56 2.96
N TRP A 53 0.39 -14.90 1.73
CA TRP A 53 1.01 -14.32 0.54
C TRP A 53 0.70 -12.83 0.36
N THR A 54 -0.26 -12.24 1.09
CA THR A 54 -0.48 -10.79 1.09
C THR A 54 0.71 -9.99 1.59
N GLY A 55 1.63 -10.63 2.35
CA GLY A 55 2.91 -10.02 2.70
C GLY A 55 3.77 -9.63 1.48
N VAL A 56 3.55 -10.24 0.31
CA VAL A 56 4.22 -9.86 -0.95
C VAL A 56 3.91 -8.43 -1.37
N PHE A 57 2.72 -7.90 -1.03
CA PHE A 57 2.35 -6.52 -1.36
C PHE A 57 3.21 -5.47 -0.66
N VAL A 58 3.83 -5.79 0.48
CA VAL A 58 4.81 -4.91 1.12
C VAL A 58 6.01 -4.71 0.20
N TRP A 59 6.55 -5.80 -0.34
CA TRP A 59 7.68 -5.77 -1.27
C TRP A 59 7.32 -5.09 -2.59
N LEU A 60 6.14 -5.37 -3.12
CA LEU A 60 5.65 -4.71 -4.33
C LEU A 60 5.42 -3.21 -4.12
N GLY A 61 4.98 -2.79 -2.93
CA GLY A 61 4.88 -1.38 -2.55
C GLY A 61 6.23 -0.69 -2.56
N TRP A 62 7.27 -1.32 -1.98
CA TRP A 62 8.64 -0.80 -2.05
C TRP A 62 9.17 -0.70 -3.48
N LEU A 63 8.91 -1.70 -4.33
CA LEU A 63 9.30 -1.66 -5.74
C LEU A 63 8.60 -0.52 -6.48
N ALA A 64 7.30 -0.31 -6.24
CA ALA A 64 6.55 0.78 -6.84
C ALA A 64 7.05 2.15 -6.37
N LEU A 65 7.45 2.28 -5.10
CA LEU A 65 8.07 3.50 -4.59
C LEU A 65 9.43 3.78 -5.24
N ILE A 66 10.28 2.77 -5.37
CA ILE A 66 11.56 2.88 -6.07
C ILE A 66 11.33 3.29 -7.52
N ALA A 67 10.35 2.70 -8.19
CA ALA A 67 9.98 3.08 -9.56
C ALA A 67 9.53 4.55 -9.64
N LEU A 68 8.73 5.05 -8.68
CA LEU A 68 8.37 6.47 -8.62
C LEU A 68 9.58 7.38 -8.41
N LEU A 69 10.52 6.99 -7.54
CA LEU A 69 11.75 7.76 -7.33
C LEU A 69 12.62 7.81 -8.59
N LEU A 70 12.69 6.72 -9.36
CA LEU A 70 13.40 6.67 -10.63
C LEU A 70 12.68 7.43 -11.75
N LEU A 71 11.36 7.53 -11.73
CA LEU A 71 10.59 8.29 -12.71
C LEU A 71 10.63 9.80 -12.41
N ASN A 72 10.44 10.18 -11.14
CA ASN A 72 10.48 11.56 -10.67
C ASN A 72 10.76 11.59 -9.17
N TRP A 73 12.01 11.85 -8.79
CA TRP A 73 12.44 11.76 -7.39
C TRP A 73 11.74 12.75 -6.46
N LYS A 74 11.47 13.98 -6.92
CA LYS A 74 10.75 15.00 -6.13
C LYS A 74 9.34 14.53 -5.81
N TYR A 75 8.64 14.03 -6.84
CA TYR A 75 7.29 13.50 -6.69
C TYR A 75 7.26 12.23 -5.84
N GLY A 76 8.20 11.30 -6.05
CA GLY A 76 8.30 10.07 -5.26
C GLY A 76 8.49 10.34 -3.76
N ILE A 77 9.32 11.33 -3.40
CA ILE A 77 9.48 11.75 -1.99
C ILE A 77 8.17 12.31 -1.43
N ILE A 78 7.46 13.15 -2.20
CA ILE A 78 6.16 13.71 -1.77
C ILE A 78 5.15 12.58 -1.54
N VAL A 79 5.04 11.63 -2.47
CA VAL A 79 4.15 10.47 -2.35
C VAL A 79 4.52 9.63 -1.14
N TRP A 80 5.81 9.46 -0.84
CA TRP A 80 6.26 8.74 0.35
C TRP A 80 5.86 9.45 1.65
N ILE A 81 6.08 10.76 1.76
CA ILE A 81 5.70 11.56 2.93
C ILE A 81 4.18 11.53 3.14
N ILE A 82 3.40 11.79 2.08
CA ILE A 82 1.93 11.73 2.14
C ILE A 82 1.48 10.32 2.54
N GLY A 83 2.05 9.28 1.93
CA GLY A 83 1.78 7.89 2.28
C GLY A 83 2.08 7.58 3.74
N PHE A 84 3.18 8.11 4.28
CA PHE A 84 3.53 7.97 5.70
C PHE A 84 2.49 8.64 6.61
N ILE A 85 2.03 9.85 6.28
CA ILE A 85 0.96 10.53 7.03
C ILE A 85 -0.34 9.73 6.96
N LEU A 86 -0.69 9.25 5.77
CA LEU A 86 -1.91 8.45 5.54
C LEU A 86 -1.86 7.07 6.21
N LYS A 87 -0.67 6.51 6.49
CA LYS A 87 -0.49 5.27 7.28
C LYS A 87 -0.87 5.46 8.75
N VAL A 88 -0.60 6.65 9.29
CA VAL A 88 -0.99 7.01 10.66
C VAL A 88 -2.52 7.12 10.76
N LEU A 89 -3.16 7.67 9.73
CA LEU A 89 -4.61 7.75 9.62
C LEU A 89 -5.23 6.38 9.21
N PRO A 90 -6.49 6.09 9.57
CA PRO A 90 -7.17 4.85 9.17
C PRO A 90 -7.62 4.85 7.69
N ILE A 91 -7.14 5.79 6.85
CA ILE A 91 -7.59 5.94 5.46
C ILE A 91 -7.11 4.78 4.60
N LEU A 92 -5.79 4.51 4.59
CA LEU A 92 -5.23 3.41 3.80
C LEU A 92 -5.68 2.05 4.34
N GLU A 93 -5.92 1.96 5.64
CA GLU A 93 -6.52 0.78 6.26
C GLU A 93 -7.94 0.51 5.73
N ASN A 94 -8.80 1.53 5.66
CA ASN A 94 -10.16 1.39 5.14
C ASN A 94 -10.16 0.94 3.68
N ILE A 95 -9.27 1.50 2.86
CA ILE A 95 -9.09 1.09 1.46
C ILE A 95 -8.61 -0.37 1.41
N GLY A 96 -7.60 -0.71 2.19
CA GLY A 96 -7.04 -2.05 2.28
C GLY A 96 -8.11 -3.08 2.67
N LYS A 97 -8.92 -2.78 3.68
CA LYS A 97 -10.04 -3.61 4.13
C LYS A 97 -11.03 -3.91 2.99
N ILE A 98 -11.37 -2.90 2.18
CA ILE A 98 -12.28 -3.08 1.02
C ILE A 98 -11.63 -3.99 -0.02
N LEU A 99 -10.36 -3.76 -0.33
CA LEU A 99 -9.60 -4.52 -1.33
C LEU A 99 -9.36 -5.98 -0.92
N THR A 100 -9.11 -6.24 0.37
CA THR A 100 -8.83 -7.60 0.87
C THR A 100 -10.09 -8.36 1.26
N LYS A 101 -11.25 -7.70 1.40
CA LYS A 101 -12.54 -8.34 1.72
C LYS A 101 -12.85 -9.59 0.89
N PRO A 102 -12.69 -9.64 -0.45
CA PRO A 102 -12.96 -10.83 -1.23
C PRO A 102 -11.95 -11.97 -1.01
N LEU A 103 -10.76 -11.66 -0.47
CA LEU A 103 -9.69 -12.63 -0.24
C LEU A 103 -9.79 -13.33 1.13
N ILE A 104 -10.60 -12.77 2.03
CA ILE A 104 -10.81 -13.32 3.36
C ILE A 104 -11.77 -14.52 3.23
N PRO A 105 -11.36 -15.74 3.61
CA PRO A 105 -12.23 -16.91 3.54
C PRO A 105 -13.46 -16.66 4.43
N LYS A 106 -14.64 -16.79 3.84
CA LYS A 106 -15.90 -16.77 4.59
C LYS A 106 -15.95 -18.08 5.39
N LYS A 107 -16.14 -17.96 6.71
CA LYS A 107 -16.54 -19.09 7.55
C LYS A 107 -17.90 -19.61 7.11
#